data_AF-A0A3C1CI09-F1
#
_entry.id   AF-A0A3C1CI09-F1
#
_cell.length_a   1.000
_cell.length_b   1.000
_cell.length_c   1.000
_cell.angle_alpha   90.00
_cell.angle_beta   90.00
_cell.angle_gamma   90.00
#
_symmetry.space_group_name_H-M   'P 1'
#
loop_
_entity.id
_entity.type
_entity.pdbx_description
1 polymer ?
#
loop_
_entity_poly.entity_id
_entity_poly.type
_entity_poly.pdbx_seq_one_letter_code
_entity_poly.pdbx_strand_id
1 'polypeptide(L)'
;MHRRPPPLGGAGRGTGPAPGGPGRPSHRVASGRGPVSRSSPAVAALGGGHGLAATLRAARRFAGHITAVVSVADDGGSSGRLRRQLGIAPPGDLRKCLVALADAEPLVKQLFEHRFTDGSLGGHSFGNL
;
A
#
# COMPACT_ATOMS: atom_id res chain seq x y z
N MET A 1 -12.40 37.92 -71.68
CA MET A 1 -12.84 37.73 -70.27
C MET A 1 -11.64 37.21 -69.47
N HIS A 2 -10.71 38.07 -69.05
CA HIS A 2 -10.58 38.57 -67.66
C HIS A 2 -10.93 37.55 -66.56
N ARG A 3 -9.94 37.11 -65.75
CA ARG A 3 -9.73 37.58 -64.36
C ARG A 3 -8.51 36.91 -63.68
N ARG A 4 -7.67 37.81 -63.15
CA ARG A 4 -6.58 37.79 -62.15
C ARG A 4 -6.37 36.55 -61.24
N PRO A 5 -5.12 36.32 -60.77
CA PRO A 5 -4.86 35.48 -59.60
C PRO A 5 -5.24 36.22 -58.28
N PRO A 6 -5.62 35.51 -57.20
CA PRO A 6 -5.74 36.10 -55.87
C PRO A 6 -4.36 36.24 -55.16
N PRO A 7 -4.26 37.17 -54.19
CA PRO A 7 -2.99 37.75 -53.74
C PRO A 7 -2.35 37.07 -52.53
N LEU A 8 -1.05 37.33 -52.39
CA LEU A 8 -0.25 37.12 -51.17
C LEU A 8 -0.76 37.98 -50.01
N GLY A 9 -0.90 37.37 -48.84
CA GLY A 9 -1.00 38.01 -47.53
C GLY A 9 -0.79 36.94 -46.46
N GLY A 10 -0.02 37.11 -45.40
CA GLY A 10 0.75 38.24 -44.93
C GLY A 10 1.58 37.78 -43.74
N ALA A 11 2.47 38.68 -43.32
CA ALA A 11 3.45 38.58 -42.25
C ALA A 11 3.01 37.93 -40.92
N GLY A 12 3.97 37.33 -40.22
CA GLY A 12 3.92 37.06 -38.78
C GLY A 12 4.88 35.94 -38.39
N ARG A 13 6.19 36.23 -38.25
CA ARG A 13 6.86 36.54 -36.96
C ARG A 13 6.55 35.54 -35.84
N GLY A 14 7.63 35.00 -35.26
CA GLY A 14 7.67 34.76 -33.82
C GLY A 14 7.93 33.32 -33.42
N THR A 15 9.20 32.98 -33.30
CA THR A 15 9.67 31.95 -32.36
C THR A 15 9.17 32.28 -30.95
N GLY A 16 8.24 31.48 -30.44
CA GLY A 16 7.82 31.49 -29.04
C GLY A 16 8.03 30.10 -28.42
N PRO A 17 8.52 29.99 -27.17
CA PRO A 17 8.68 28.70 -26.52
C PRO A 17 7.32 28.07 -26.26
N ALA A 18 7.21 26.76 -26.46
CA ALA A 18 6.02 25.99 -26.17
C ALA A 18 5.58 26.19 -24.70
N PRO A 19 4.28 26.36 -24.41
CA PRO A 19 3.80 26.51 -23.04
C PRO A 19 4.06 25.21 -22.26
N GLY A 20 4.65 25.38 -21.07
CA GLY A 20 4.99 24.30 -20.15
C GLY A 20 3.78 23.39 -19.90
N GLY A 21 3.97 22.11 -20.18
CA GLY A 21 2.99 21.07 -19.87
C GLY A 21 2.68 21.02 -18.36
N PRO A 22 1.50 20.52 -17.98
CA PRO A 22 1.08 20.45 -16.59
C PRO A 22 2.10 19.64 -15.78
N GLY A 23 2.66 20.27 -14.75
CA GLY A 23 3.62 19.65 -13.85
C GLY A 23 3.07 18.34 -13.32
N ARG A 24 3.82 17.25 -13.56
CA ARG A 24 3.54 15.95 -12.96
C ARG A 24 3.44 16.14 -11.44
N PRO A 25 2.40 15.65 -10.76
CA PRO A 25 2.37 15.70 -9.32
C PRO A 25 3.57 14.90 -8.81
N SER A 26 4.52 15.61 -8.20
CA SER A 26 5.58 15.00 -7.42
C SER A 26 4.92 14.17 -6.32
N HIS A 27 4.92 12.85 -6.46
CA HIS A 27 4.62 11.94 -5.36
C HIS A 27 5.66 12.18 -4.27
N ARG A 28 5.37 13.12 -3.36
CA ARG A 28 6.07 13.22 -2.08
C ARG A 28 5.70 11.98 -1.30
N VAL A 29 6.57 10.98 -1.37
CA VAL A 29 6.63 9.93 -0.37
C VAL A 29 6.94 10.66 0.94
N ALA A 30 5.98 10.71 1.85
CA ALA A 30 6.20 11.20 3.20
C ALA A 30 7.06 10.17 3.94
N SER A 31 8.37 10.21 3.71
CA SER A 31 9.33 9.56 4.59
C SER A 31 9.50 10.43 5.83
N GLY A 32 9.01 9.96 6.97
CA GLY A 32 9.31 10.58 8.25
C GLY A 32 8.22 10.37 9.30
N ARG A 33 8.62 9.77 10.43
CA ARG A 33 7.92 9.93 11.71
C ARG A 33 7.79 11.43 12.00
N GLY A 34 6.64 12.01 11.70
CA GLY A 34 6.30 13.35 12.15
C GLY A 34 6.16 13.37 13.68
N PRO A 35 6.40 14.53 14.33
CA PRO A 35 6.19 14.68 15.76
C PRO A 35 4.73 14.34 16.10
N VAL A 36 4.53 13.49 17.11
CA VAL A 36 3.19 13.08 17.56
C VAL A 36 2.44 14.35 17.96
N SER A 37 1.38 14.70 17.23
CA SER A 37 0.49 15.79 17.62
C SER A 37 -0.08 15.47 19.00
N ARG A 38 0.00 16.41 19.95
CA ARG A 38 -0.59 16.25 21.29
C ARG A 38 -2.11 16.03 21.28
N SER A 39 -2.77 16.14 20.12
CA SER A 39 -4.21 15.98 19.95
C SER A 39 -4.68 14.58 19.51
N SER A 40 -3.79 13.70 19.04
CA SER A 40 -4.19 12.37 18.55
C SER A 40 -3.88 11.29 19.59
N PRO A 41 -4.84 10.41 19.93
CA PRO A 41 -4.65 9.41 20.98
C PRO A 41 -3.61 8.35 20.58
N ALA A 42 -2.89 7.85 21.58
CA ALA A 42 -2.11 6.63 21.46
C ALA A 42 -3.02 5.42 21.77
N VAL A 43 -2.96 4.39 20.93
CA VAL A 43 -3.79 3.18 21.05
C VAL A 43 -2.89 1.96 21.23
N ALA A 44 -3.14 1.20 22.29
CA ALA A 44 -2.61 -0.15 22.45
C ALA A 44 -3.73 -1.16 22.18
N ALA A 45 -3.47 -2.13 21.30
CA ALA A 45 -4.42 -3.18 20.94
C ALA A 45 -3.79 -4.56 21.16
N LEU A 46 -4.53 -5.45 21.79
CA LEU A 46 -4.10 -6.81 22.17
C LEU A 46 -5.08 -7.80 21.52
N GLY A 47 -4.58 -8.87 20.89
CA GLY A 47 -5.43 -9.89 20.29
C GLY A 47 -4.75 -10.62 19.14
N GLY A 48 -5.52 -11.20 18.23
CA GLY A 48 -4.99 -11.92 17.06
C GLY A 48 -5.98 -11.94 15.90
N GLY A 49 -5.58 -12.59 14.82
CA GLY A 49 -6.46 -12.89 13.69
C GLY A 49 -7.09 -11.68 13.01
N HIS A 50 -8.26 -11.94 12.41
CA HIS A 50 -8.99 -10.97 11.61
C HIS A 50 -9.60 -9.83 12.45
N GLY A 51 -10.02 -10.14 13.68
CA GLY A 51 -10.61 -9.15 14.58
C GLY A 51 -9.63 -8.04 14.93
N LEU A 52 -8.41 -8.40 15.35
CA LEU A 52 -7.38 -7.40 15.61
C LEU A 52 -7.01 -6.63 14.34
N ALA A 53 -6.85 -7.32 13.20
CA ALA A 53 -6.54 -6.65 11.92
C ALA A 53 -7.61 -5.61 11.52
N ALA A 54 -8.89 -5.91 11.70
CA ALA A 54 -9.99 -4.97 11.44
C ALA A 54 -9.94 -3.77 12.40
N THR A 55 -9.74 -4.02 13.70
CA THR A 55 -9.60 -2.97 14.72
C THR A 55 -8.42 -2.04 14.42
N LEU A 56 -7.28 -2.59 14.00
CA LEU A 56 -6.09 -1.79 13.64
C LEU A 56 -6.36 -0.91 12.42
N ARG A 57 -7.07 -1.40 11.39
CA ARG A 57 -7.47 -0.58 10.23
C ARG A 57 -8.35 0.59 10.64
N ALA A 58 -9.30 0.37 11.55
CA ALA A 58 -10.15 1.43 12.09
C ALA A 58 -9.35 2.43 12.93
N ALA A 59 -8.47 1.93 13.81
CA ALA A 59 -7.64 2.75 14.69
C ALA A 59 -6.75 3.73 13.92
N ARG A 60 -6.22 3.33 12.75
CA ARG A 60 -5.41 4.22 11.88
C ARG A 60 -6.11 5.51 11.48
N ARG A 61 -7.45 5.55 11.51
CA ARG A 61 -8.20 6.74 11.10
C ARG A 61 -8.13 7.87 12.14
N PHE A 62 -7.82 7.57 13.40
CA PHE A 62 -7.85 8.56 14.47
C PHE A 62 -6.64 8.53 15.41
N ALA A 63 -5.93 7.41 15.52
CA ALA A 63 -4.78 7.27 16.41
C ALA A 63 -3.53 7.91 15.82
N GLY A 64 -2.81 8.68 16.66
CA GLY A 64 -1.50 9.24 16.31
C GLY A 64 -0.37 8.23 16.48
N HIS A 65 -0.60 7.20 17.29
CA HIS A 65 0.34 6.11 17.53
C HIS A 65 -0.42 4.83 17.83
N ILE A 66 -0.01 3.70 17.22
CA ILE A 66 -0.63 2.39 17.44
C ILE A 66 0.46 1.39 17.85
N THR A 67 0.21 0.68 18.95
CA THR A 67 0.99 -0.48 19.38
C THR A 67 0.09 -1.70 19.37
N ALA A 68 0.46 -2.73 18.62
CA ALA A 68 -0.27 -3.98 18.54
C ALA A 68 0.55 -5.10 19.18
N VAL A 69 -0.01 -5.79 20.17
CA VAL A 69 0.53 -7.06 20.68
C VAL A 69 -0.32 -8.18 20.10
N VAL A 70 0.30 -9.01 19.28
CA VAL A 70 -0.39 -10.00 18.46
C VAL A 70 -0.16 -11.39 19.04
N SER A 71 -1.23 -12.08 19.43
CA SER A 71 -1.20 -13.51 19.71
C SER A 71 -1.11 -14.27 18.38
N VAL A 72 -0.36 -15.37 18.40
CA VAL A 72 -0.04 -16.19 17.22
C VAL A 72 -0.59 -17.62 17.38
N ALA A 73 -1.80 -17.74 17.90
CA ALA A 73 -2.36 -19.02 18.32
C ALA A 73 -3.17 -19.74 17.22
N ASP A 74 -3.74 -19.03 16.24
CA ASP A 74 -4.93 -19.53 15.50
C ASP A 74 -4.68 -20.11 14.09
N ASP A 75 -3.44 -20.25 13.65
CA ASP A 75 -3.22 -20.52 12.22
C ASP A 75 -3.07 -22.01 11.84
N GLY A 76 -4.12 -22.82 11.97
CA GLY A 76 -4.09 -24.26 11.62
C GLY A 76 -3.68 -24.62 10.17
N GLY A 77 -3.71 -23.67 9.23
CA GLY A 77 -3.39 -23.86 7.80
C GLY A 77 -1.91 -23.72 7.43
N SER A 78 -1.59 -22.84 6.47
CA SER A 78 -0.22 -22.55 6.00
C SER A 78 0.74 -22.23 7.15
N SER A 79 0.36 -21.30 8.04
CA SER A 79 1.24 -20.92 9.17
C SER A 79 1.42 -22.09 10.16
N GLY A 80 0.43 -22.95 10.32
CA GLY A 80 0.50 -24.15 11.15
C GLY A 80 1.40 -25.22 10.55
N ARG A 81 1.41 -25.37 9.22
CA ARG A 81 2.41 -26.19 8.52
C ARG A 81 3.82 -25.65 8.73
N LEU A 82 4.02 -24.34 8.56
CA LEU A 82 5.32 -23.70 8.78
C LEU A 82 5.78 -23.83 10.24
N ARG A 83 4.88 -23.66 11.22
CA ARG A 83 5.19 -23.92 12.64
C ARG A 83 5.68 -25.35 12.86
N ARG A 84 5.03 -26.35 12.24
CA ARG A 84 5.43 -27.77 12.37
C ARG A 84 6.75 -28.08 11.67
N GLN A 85 7.02 -27.45 10.53
CA GLN A 85 8.22 -27.71 9.72
C GLN A 85 9.46 -26.96 10.22
N LEU A 86 9.29 -25.72 10.69
CA LEU A 86 10.40 -24.81 11.01
C LEU A 86 10.50 -24.46 12.50
N GLY A 87 9.54 -24.88 13.33
CA GLY A 87 9.52 -24.59 14.77
C GLY A 87 9.25 -23.12 15.11
N ILE A 88 8.91 -22.29 14.12
CA ILE A 88 8.65 -20.86 14.31
C ILE A 88 7.23 -20.58 14.79
N ALA A 89 7.03 -19.45 15.45
CA ALA A 89 5.69 -18.94 15.73
C ALA A 89 4.88 -18.80 14.43
N PRO A 90 3.57 -19.13 14.41
CA PRO A 90 2.76 -19.01 13.20
C PRO A 90 2.76 -17.57 12.66
N PRO A 91 3.25 -17.32 11.44
CA PRO A 91 3.38 -15.96 10.93
C PRO A 91 2.04 -15.30 10.53
N GLY A 92 0.93 -16.03 10.47
CA GLY A 92 -0.28 -15.57 9.79
C GLY A 92 -1.02 -14.46 10.53
N ASP A 93 -1.19 -14.56 11.85
CA ASP A 93 -1.84 -13.50 12.64
C ASP A 93 -1.03 -12.21 12.66
N LEU A 94 0.29 -12.33 12.77
CA LEU A 94 1.20 -11.19 12.67
C LEU A 94 1.13 -10.55 11.28
N ARG A 95 1.17 -11.35 10.22
CA ARG A 95 1.05 -10.88 8.83
C ARG A 95 -0.24 -10.09 8.59
N LYS A 96 -1.39 -10.60 9.05
CA LYS A 96 -2.69 -9.89 8.94
C LYS A 96 -2.62 -8.50 9.59
N CYS A 97 -2.01 -8.40 10.78
CA CYS A 97 -1.86 -7.13 11.50
C CYS A 97 -0.88 -6.18 10.80
N LEU A 98 0.23 -6.70 10.24
CA LEU A 98 1.18 -5.90 9.46
C LEU A 98 0.51 -5.32 8.21
N VAL A 99 -0.22 -6.13 7.44
CA VAL A 99 -0.95 -5.68 6.25
C VAL A 99 -2.02 -4.63 6.60
N ALA A 100 -2.68 -4.79 7.75
CA ALA A 100 -3.65 -3.81 8.26
C ALA A 100 -3.02 -2.45 8.60
N LEU A 101 -1.79 -2.44 9.11
CA LEU A 101 -1.06 -1.23 9.49
C LEU A 101 -0.25 -0.61 8.34
N ALA A 102 0.12 -1.41 7.34
CA ALA A 102 0.96 -0.99 6.24
C ALA A 102 0.28 0.07 5.35
N ASP A 103 1.00 1.16 5.13
CA ASP A 103 0.72 2.11 4.06
C ASP A 103 1.38 1.65 2.76
N ALA A 104 0.98 0.46 2.32
CA ALA A 104 1.51 -0.19 1.14
C ALA A 104 0.57 -0.05 -0.06
N GLU A 105 1.17 0.00 -1.26
CA GLU A 105 0.43 -0.02 -2.53
C GLU A 105 -0.52 -1.23 -2.60
N PRO A 106 -1.66 -1.11 -3.32
CA PRO A 106 -2.63 -2.20 -3.44
C PRO A 106 -2.01 -3.51 -3.92
N LEU A 107 -1.05 -3.44 -4.85
CA LEU A 107 -0.34 -4.60 -5.38
C LEU A 107 0.47 -5.33 -4.30
N VAL A 108 1.15 -4.59 -3.43
CA VAL A 108 1.93 -5.18 -2.32
C VAL A 108 1.00 -5.87 -1.32
N LYS A 109 -0.17 -5.28 -1.03
CA LYS A 109 -1.18 -5.92 -0.17
C LYS A 109 -1.71 -7.20 -0.79
N GLN A 110 -2.01 -7.18 -2.10
CA GLN A 110 -2.45 -8.37 -2.83
C GLN A 110 -1.38 -9.46 -2.84
N LEU A 111 -0.11 -9.09 -3.01
CA LEU A 111 1.01 -10.03 -2.95
C LEU A 111 1.12 -10.69 -1.56
N PHE A 112 1.02 -9.90 -0.49
CA PHE A 112 1.06 -10.43 0.88
C PHE A 112 -0.11 -11.38 1.22
N GLU A 113 -1.25 -11.24 0.53
CA GLU A 113 -2.42 -12.12 0.67
C GLU A 113 -2.44 -13.28 -0.33
N HIS A 114 -1.54 -13.29 -1.33
CA HIS A 114 -1.51 -14.32 -2.35
C HIS A 114 -1.33 -15.71 -1.74
N ARG A 115 -2.03 -16.70 -2.30
CA ARG A 115 -1.94 -18.11 -1.93
C ARG A 115 -1.59 -18.93 -3.16
N PHE A 116 -0.50 -19.68 -3.07
CA PHE A 116 -0.10 -20.60 -4.13
C PHE A 116 -1.13 -21.73 -4.25
N THR A 117 -1.52 -22.06 -5.48
CA THR A 117 -2.50 -23.12 -5.76
C THR A 117 -1.83 -24.48 -5.95
N ASP A 118 -0.63 -24.49 -6.56
CA ASP A 118 0.03 -25.71 -7.04
C ASP A 118 1.51 -25.77 -6.66
N GLY A 119 2.12 -26.93 -6.90
CA GLY A 119 3.53 -27.19 -6.65
C GLY A 119 3.87 -27.41 -5.16
N SER A 120 5.17 -27.40 -4.84
CA SER A 120 5.66 -27.61 -3.46
C SER A 120 5.20 -26.54 -2.47
N LEU A 121 4.81 -25.37 -2.96
CA LEU A 121 4.26 -24.27 -2.16
C LEU A 121 2.74 -24.31 -2.08
N GLY A 122 2.08 -25.32 -2.66
CA GLY A 122 0.63 -25.46 -2.70
C GLY A 122 -0.04 -25.19 -1.35
N GLY A 123 -0.96 -24.23 -1.34
CA GLY A 123 -1.71 -23.81 -0.16
C GLY A 123 -0.93 -22.93 0.83
N HIS A 124 0.35 -22.59 0.59
CA HIS A 124 1.05 -21.57 1.36
C HIS A 124 0.62 -20.17 0.95
N SER A 125 0.59 -19.25 1.92
CA SER A 125 0.42 -17.83 1.63
C SER A 125 1.80 -17.21 1.43
N PHE A 126 1.98 -16.39 0.39
CA PHE A 126 3.25 -15.73 0.08
C PHE A 126 3.79 -14.97 1.30
N GLY A 127 2.98 -14.15 1.96
CA GLY A 127 3.48 -13.36 3.09
C GLY A 127 3.77 -14.16 4.36
N ASN A 128 3.55 -15.48 4.37
CA ASN A 128 3.99 -16.34 5.48
C ASN A 128 5.39 -16.93 5.23
N LEU A 129 5.90 -16.85 4.00
CA LEU A 129 7.23 -17.30 3.60
C LEU A 129 8.23 -16.16 3.78
#